data_AF-A0A2I2YBC7-F1
#
_entry.id   AF-A0A2I2YBC7-F1
#
_cell.length_a   1.000
_cell.length_b   1.000
_cell.length_c   1.000
_cell.angle_alpha   90.00
_cell.angle_beta   90.00
_cell.angle_gamma   90.00
#
_symmetry.space_group_name_H-M   'P 1'
#
loop_
_entity.id
_entity.type
_entity.pdbx_description
1 polymer ?
#
loop_
_entity_poly.entity_id
_entity_poly.type
_entity_poly.pdbx_seq_one_letter_code
_entity_poly.pdbx_strand_id
1 'polypeptide(L)'
;QGFPARVLPSALSLSAESHLSLLYHLTAVSSPAPGTPAFWVSGWLGPQQYLSYNSLRGEAEPCGAWVWENQVSWYWEKETTDLRIKEKLFLEAFKALGGKGPYTLQGLLGCELGPDNTSVPTAKFALNGEEFMNFDLKQGTWGGDWPEALAISQRWQQQDKAANKELTFLLFSCPHRLREHLERGRGNLEWKDTVSHYVAQAGLELLGSSDPPALVS
;
A
#
# COMPACT_ATOMS: atom_id res chain seq x y z
N GLN A 1 -5.38 -34.35 -47.99
CA GLN A 1 -5.83 -34.71 -46.63
C GLN A 1 -5.10 -33.78 -45.68
N GLY A 2 -5.85 -32.90 -45.01
CA GLY A 2 -5.30 -31.73 -44.30
C GLY A 2 -4.73 -32.08 -42.93
N PHE A 3 -3.64 -31.41 -42.56
CA PHE A 3 -3.18 -31.33 -41.18
C PHE A 3 -3.75 -30.05 -40.54
N PRO A 4 -4.22 -30.09 -39.28
CA PRO A 4 -4.91 -28.96 -38.68
C PRO A 4 -3.89 -27.88 -38.29
N ALA A 5 -4.19 -26.64 -38.62
CA ALA A 5 -3.48 -25.48 -38.09
C ALA A 5 -3.66 -25.47 -36.57
N ARG A 6 -2.55 -25.60 -35.84
CA ARG A 6 -2.50 -25.36 -34.40
C ARG A 6 -2.74 -23.87 -34.19
N VAL A 7 -3.98 -23.51 -33.87
CA VAL A 7 -4.33 -22.18 -33.38
C VAL A 7 -3.61 -22.02 -32.04
N LEU A 8 -2.54 -21.23 -32.03
CA LEU A 8 -1.95 -20.75 -30.78
C LEU A 8 -3.06 -19.99 -30.04
N PRO A 9 -3.32 -20.28 -28.76
CA PRO A 9 -4.27 -19.49 -28.01
C PRO A 9 -3.74 -18.06 -28.02
N SER A 10 -4.52 -17.16 -28.63
CA SER A 10 -4.33 -15.72 -28.54
C SER A 10 -3.97 -15.40 -27.10
N ALA A 11 -2.82 -14.75 -26.93
CA ALA A 11 -2.38 -14.26 -25.63
C ALA A 11 -3.60 -13.63 -24.96
N LEU A 12 -4.00 -14.22 -23.83
CA LEU A 12 -4.97 -13.60 -22.94
C LEU A 12 -4.45 -12.20 -22.72
N SER A 13 -5.07 -11.20 -23.36
CA SER A 13 -4.97 -9.85 -22.86
C SER A 13 -5.60 -9.96 -21.48
N LEU A 14 -4.77 -10.11 -20.45
CA LEU A 14 -5.14 -9.61 -19.14
C LEU A 14 -5.37 -8.12 -19.36
N SER A 15 -6.59 -7.76 -19.75
CA SER A 15 -7.21 -6.57 -19.22
C SER A 15 -7.41 -6.87 -17.73
N ALA A 16 -6.30 -6.87 -16.99
CA ALA A 16 -6.36 -6.56 -15.60
C ALA A 16 -6.72 -5.08 -15.61
N GLU A 17 -8.01 -4.78 -15.58
CA GLU A 17 -8.48 -3.60 -14.87
C GLU A 17 -7.96 -3.80 -13.45
N SER A 18 -6.70 -3.42 -13.24
CA SER A 18 -6.02 -3.57 -11.97
C SER A 18 -6.76 -2.64 -11.04
N HIS A 19 -7.60 -3.19 -10.17
CA HIS A 19 -8.23 -2.46 -9.10
C HIS A 19 -7.12 -1.76 -8.32
N LEU A 20 -7.00 -0.44 -8.50
CA LEU A 20 -5.94 0.31 -7.86
C LEU A 20 -6.30 0.43 -6.38
N SER A 21 -5.38 0.02 -5.53
CA SER A 21 -5.50 0.15 -4.09
C SER A 21 -4.62 1.30 -3.59
N LEU A 22 -5.10 1.96 -2.54
CA LEU A 22 -4.31 2.86 -1.72
C LEU A 22 -4.07 2.16 -0.39
N LEU A 23 -2.82 1.78 -0.12
CA LEU A 23 -2.42 1.04 1.07
C LEU A 23 -1.33 1.78 1.83
N TYR A 24 -1.53 1.91 3.14
CA TYR A 24 -0.56 2.44 4.09
C TYR A 24 0.01 1.28 4.87
N HIS A 25 1.33 1.15 4.84
CA HIS A 25 2.09 0.19 5.64
C HIS A 25 2.67 0.95 6.84
N LEU A 26 2.08 0.73 8.00
CA LEU A 26 2.45 1.35 9.25
C LEU A 26 3.33 0.39 10.04
N THR A 27 4.37 0.89 10.68
CA THR A 27 5.19 0.09 11.59
C THR A 27 5.63 0.92 12.78
N ALA A 28 5.51 0.35 13.97
CA ALA A 28 6.12 0.84 15.20
C ALA A 28 6.98 -0.23 15.84
N VAL A 29 8.05 0.20 16.51
CA VAL A 29 8.92 -0.64 17.32
C VAL A 29 9.05 -0.09 18.73
N SER A 30 9.03 -0.96 19.74
CA SER A 30 9.08 -0.52 21.14
C SER A 30 10.48 -0.10 21.62
N SER A 31 11.54 -0.44 20.88
CA SER A 31 12.94 -0.14 21.22
C SER A 31 13.76 0.14 19.95
N PRO A 32 13.57 1.32 19.32
CA PRO A 32 14.33 1.70 18.13
C PRO A 32 15.81 1.88 18.45
N ALA A 33 16.68 1.59 17.49
CA ALA A 33 18.09 1.93 17.60
C ALA A 33 18.28 3.46 17.65
N PRO A 34 19.34 3.98 18.31
CA PRO A 34 19.63 5.41 18.30
C PRO A 34 19.65 5.97 16.88
N GLY A 35 18.91 7.06 16.65
CA GLY A 35 18.80 7.71 15.34
C GLY A 35 17.80 7.06 14.37
N THR A 36 17.08 6.00 14.77
CA THR A 36 16.01 5.40 13.96
C THR A 36 14.63 5.78 14.51
N PRO A 37 13.60 5.93 13.65
CA PRO A 37 12.26 6.30 14.09
C PRO A 37 11.58 5.16 14.86
N ALA A 38 10.84 5.51 15.91
CA ALA A 38 10.00 4.55 16.65
C ALA A 38 8.76 4.12 15.86
N PHE A 39 8.32 4.96 14.93
CA PHE A 39 7.18 4.74 14.04
C PHE A 39 7.44 5.35 12.66
N TRP A 40 7.05 4.63 11.61
CA TRP A 40 7.12 5.09 10.22
C TRP A 40 6.00 4.51 9.38
N VAL A 41 5.72 5.18 8.26
CA VAL A 41 4.67 4.80 7.30
C VAL A 41 5.18 4.95 5.88
N SER A 42 4.81 3.99 5.04
CA SER A 42 4.89 4.12 3.58
C SER A 42 3.50 3.99 2.98
N GLY A 43 3.11 4.93 2.13
CA GLY A 43 1.84 4.88 1.38
C GLY A 43 2.08 4.46 -0.06
N TRP A 44 1.21 3.59 -0.57
CA TRP A 44 1.35 2.91 -1.85
C TRP A 44 0.08 3.03 -2.68
N LEU A 45 0.25 3.39 -3.95
CA LEU A 45 -0.77 3.35 -4.99
C LEU A 45 -0.46 2.16 -5.90
N GLY A 46 -1.16 1.04 -5.68
CA GLY A 46 -0.77 -0.24 -6.24
C GLY A 46 0.69 -0.58 -5.90
N PRO A 47 1.57 -0.81 -6.89
CA PRO A 47 2.98 -1.13 -6.65
C PRO A 47 3.88 0.10 -6.44
N GLN A 48 3.37 1.32 -6.53
CA GLN A 48 4.18 2.54 -6.48
C GLN A 48 4.08 3.22 -5.12
N GLN A 49 5.21 3.40 -4.44
CA GLN A 49 5.24 4.20 -3.21
C GLN A 49 5.06 5.69 -3.55
N TYR A 50 4.04 6.33 -2.99
CA TYR A 50 3.77 7.75 -3.16
C TYR A 50 4.04 8.58 -1.91
N LEU A 51 4.04 7.96 -0.71
CA LEU A 51 4.16 8.66 0.56
C LEU A 51 5.24 8.04 1.46
N SER A 52 5.96 8.90 2.17
CA SER A 52 6.81 8.55 3.31
C SER A 52 6.47 9.41 4.52
N TYR A 53 6.47 8.80 5.71
CA TYR A 53 6.34 9.48 6.99
C TYR A 53 7.20 8.77 8.02
N ASN A 54 7.81 9.51 8.95
CA ASN A 54 8.41 8.93 10.14
C ASN A 54 8.34 9.88 11.34
N SER A 55 8.36 9.29 12.53
CA SER A 55 8.26 9.98 13.83
C SER A 55 9.41 10.94 14.16
N LEU A 56 10.57 10.84 13.48
CA LEU A 56 11.67 11.80 13.69
C LEU A 56 11.39 13.13 12.99
N ARG A 57 10.88 13.09 11.77
CA ARG A 57 10.52 14.27 10.99
C ARG A 57 9.12 14.78 11.34
N GLY A 58 8.19 13.87 11.60
CA GLY A 58 6.81 14.16 11.95
C GLY A 58 5.99 14.77 10.81
N GLU A 59 6.40 14.62 9.55
CA GLU A 59 5.75 15.16 8.36
C GLU A 59 5.63 14.08 7.27
N ALA A 60 4.50 14.09 6.54
CA ALA A 60 4.25 13.21 5.41
C ALA A 60 4.76 13.86 4.13
N GLU A 61 5.46 13.09 3.30
CA GLU A 61 6.12 13.60 2.10
C GLU A 61 5.88 12.75 0.85
N PRO A 62 5.82 13.38 -0.33
CA PRO A 62 5.76 12.65 -1.58
C PRO A 62 7.05 11.88 -1.89
N CYS A 63 6.89 10.73 -2.54
CA CYS A 63 8.00 9.90 -3.05
C CYS A 63 8.02 9.87 -4.58
N GLY A 64 9.22 9.80 -5.18
CA GLY A 64 9.37 9.54 -6.61
C GLY A 64 8.66 10.56 -7.51
N ALA A 65 7.96 10.08 -8.54
CA ALA A 65 7.23 10.93 -9.48
C ALA A 65 6.08 11.72 -8.83
N TRP A 66 5.60 11.29 -7.66
CA TRP A 66 4.51 11.92 -6.92
C TRP A 66 4.90 13.27 -6.30
N VAL A 67 6.19 13.60 -6.24
CA VAL A 67 6.69 14.95 -5.87
C VAL A 67 6.18 16.01 -6.85
N TRP A 68 5.96 15.63 -8.11
CA TRP A 68 5.54 16.53 -9.18
C TRP A 68 4.05 16.45 -9.50
N GLU A 69 3.28 15.69 -8.70
CA GLU A 69 1.83 15.67 -8.85
C GLU A 69 1.25 17.03 -8.47
N ASN A 70 0.39 17.59 -9.33
CA ASN A 70 -0.28 18.85 -9.05
C ASN A 70 -1.43 18.64 -8.05
N GLN A 71 -1.07 18.60 -6.77
CA GLN A 71 -1.97 18.29 -5.67
C GLN A 71 -2.49 19.56 -4.99
N VAL A 72 -3.64 19.45 -4.32
CA VAL A 72 -4.21 20.58 -3.54
C VAL A 72 -3.30 20.97 -2.36
N SER A 73 -3.24 22.27 -2.04
CA SER A 73 -2.26 22.83 -1.09
C SER A 73 -2.31 22.24 0.33
N TRP A 74 -3.48 21.75 0.76
CA TRP A 74 -3.70 21.16 2.09
C TRP A 74 -3.53 19.63 2.13
N TYR A 75 -3.23 18.98 1.00
CA TYR A 75 -3.22 17.52 0.90
C TYR A 75 -2.25 16.87 1.89
N TRP A 76 -0.97 17.27 1.81
CA TRP A 76 0.10 16.73 2.66
C TRP A 76 -0.10 17.08 4.13
N GLU A 77 -0.71 18.22 4.44
CA GLU A 77 -1.06 18.58 5.83
C GLU A 77 -2.13 17.63 6.41
N LYS A 78 -3.13 17.23 5.61
CA LYS A 78 -4.11 16.23 6.04
C LYS A 78 -3.48 14.85 6.20
N GLU A 79 -2.60 14.43 5.30
CA GLU A 79 -1.83 13.19 5.46
C GLU A 79 -1.02 13.21 6.75
N THR A 80 -0.23 14.26 6.99
CA THR A 80 0.53 14.46 8.24
C THR A 80 -0.40 14.35 9.46
N THR A 81 -1.56 15.01 9.43
CA THR A 81 -2.49 15.04 10.56
C THR A 81 -2.99 13.64 10.91
N ASP A 82 -3.39 12.85 9.91
CA ASP A 82 -3.87 11.50 10.12
C ASP A 82 -2.76 10.57 10.61
N LEU A 83 -1.56 10.68 10.03
CA LEU A 83 -0.43 9.83 10.40
C LEU A 83 0.10 10.15 11.81
N ARG A 84 0.04 11.41 12.27
CA ARG A 84 0.32 11.77 13.67
C ARG A 84 -0.68 11.17 14.65
N ILE A 85 -1.94 11.03 14.25
CA ILE A 85 -2.95 10.35 15.08
C ILE A 85 -2.62 8.86 15.17
N LYS A 86 -2.28 8.22 14.04
CA LYS A 86 -1.92 6.80 14.00
C LYS A 86 -0.61 6.51 14.74
N GLU A 87 0.37 7.41 14.66
CA GLU A 87 1.61 7.34 15.45
C GLU A 87 1.31 7.23 16.94
N LYS A 88 0.47 8.12 17.47
CA LYS A 88 0.09 8.10 18.89
C LYS A 88 -0.59 6.79 19.28
N LEU A 89 -1.52 6.29 18.45
CA LEU A 89 -2.18 5.00 18.68
C LEU A 89 -1.17 3.85 18.74
N PHE A 90 -0.28 3.74 17.76
CA PHE A 90 0.71 2.66 17.69
C PHE A 90 1.68 2.70 18.87
N LEU A 91 2.18 3.88 19.26
CA LEU A 91 3.09 4.01 20.39
C LEU A 91 2.40 3.75 21.74
N GLU A 92 1.11 4.07 21.85
CA GLU A 92 0.33 3.76 23.06
C GLU A 92 -0.02 2.28 23.19
N ALA A 93 -0.07 1.53 22.08
CA ALA A 93 -0.31 0.09 22.11
C ALA A 93 0.75 -0.65 22.94
N PHE A 94 2.02 -0.23 22.87
CA PHE A 94 3.09 -0.83 23.69
C PHE A 94 2.89 -0.63 25.20
N LYS A 95 2.23 0.46 25.60
CA LYS A 95 1.88 0.68 27.01
C LYS A 95 0.78 -0.27 27.47
N ALA A 96 -0.13 -0.65 26.57
CA ALA A 96 -1.24 -1.56 26.85
C ALA A 96 -0.79 -3.03 26.94
N LEU A 97 0.18 -3.45 26.11
CA LEU A 97 0.71 -4.81 26.12
C LEU A 97 1.40 -5.18 27.45
N GLY A 98 1.96 -4.19 28.16
CA GLY A 98 2.79 -4.44 29.32
C GLY A 98 4.03 -5.30 28.98
N GLY A 99 4.77 -5.74 30.00
CA GLY A 99 5.89 -6.66 29.83
C GLY A 99 7.22 -6.05 29.34
N LYS A 100 8.26 -6.89 29.26
CA LYS A 100 9.58 -6.53 28.72
C LYS A 100 9.63 -6.99 27.27
N GLY A 101 9.44 -6.06 26.33
CA GLY A 101 9.60 -6.29 24.89
C GLY A 101 11.00 -6.82 24.50
N PRO A 102 11.32 -6.85 23.20
CA PRO A 102 10.84 -5.92 22.18
C PRO A 102 9.53 -6.34 21.49
N TYR A 103 8.79 -5.35 21.01
CA TYR A 103 7.59 -5.53 20.20
C TYR A 103 7.72 -4.78 18.89
N THR A 104 7.19 -5.37 17.82
CA THR A 104 6.97 -4.72 16.54
C THR A 104 5.48 -4.79 16.22
N LEU A 105 4.82 -3.63 16.09
CA LEU A 105 3.42 -3.53 15.71
C LEU A 105 3.33 -3.01 14.28
N GLN A 106 2.64 -3.74 13.42
CA GLN A 106 2.45 -3.39 12.02
C GLN A 106 0.96 -3.22 11.73
N GLY A 107 0.64 -2.31 10.80
CA GLY A 107 -0.71 -2.14 10.30
C GLY A 107 -0.72 -2.02 8.78
N LEU A 108 -1.69 -2.68 8.16
CA LEU A 108 -2.05 -2.53 6.76
C LEU A 108 -3.43 -1.88 6.71
N LEU A 109 -3.45 -0.60 6.36
CA LEU A 109 -4.67 0.20 6.32
C LEU A 109 -4.87 0.75 4.91
N GLY A 110 -6.09 0.76 4.41
CA GLY A 110 -6.33 1.35 3.10
C GLY A 110 -7.65 0.98 2.48
N CYS A 111 -7.72 1.13 1.18
CA CYS A 111 -8.92 0.92 0.40
C CYS A 111 -8.61 0.56 -1.05
N GLU A 112 -9.55 -0.12 -1.69
CA GLU A 112 -9.53 -0.48 -3.10
C GLU A 112 -10.84 -0.05 -3.75
N LEU A 113 -10.80 0.50 -4.97
CA LEU A 113 -12.01 0.84 -5.71
C LEU A 113 -12.50 -0.37 -6.50
N GLY A 114 -13.72 -0.80 -6.19
CA GLY A 114 -14.47 -1.79 -6.96
C GLY A 114 -15.07 -1.22 -8.25
N PRO A 115 -15.65 -2.09 -9.11
CA PRO A 115 -16.21 -1.70 -10.41
C PRO A 115 -17.26 -0.58 -10.34
N ASP A 116 -18.09 -0.60 -9.31
CA ASP A 116 -19.21 0.34 -9.15
C ASP A 116 -18.79 1.64 -8.43
N ASN A 117 -17.50 1.98 -8.46
CA ASN A 117 -16.91 3.09 -7.69
C ASN A 117 -17.12 2.96 -6.16
N THR A 118 -17.43 1.76 -5.70
CA THR A 118 -17.53 1.38 -4.29
C THR A 118 -16.14 1.17 -3.72
N SER A 119 -15.92 1.53 -2.46
CA SER A 119 -14.63 1.37 -1.80
C SER A 119 -14.66 0.15 -0.89
N VAL A 120 -13.70 -0.76 -1.06
CA VAL A 120 -13.48 -1.90 -0.17
C VAL A 120 -12.32 -1.58 0.78
N PRO A 121 -12.57 -1.41 2.08
CA PRO A 121 -11.55 -1.05 3.06
C PRO A 121 -10.71 -2.25 3.51
N THR A 122 -9.45 -2.00 3.85
CA THR A 122 -8.54 -2.95 4.50
C THR A 122 -8.07 -2.36 5.81
N ALA A 123 -8.14 -3.12 6.91
CA ALA A 123 -7.65 -2.70 8.21
C ALA A 123 -7.18 -3.90 9.05
N LYS A 124 -5.92 -4.29 8.86
CA LYS A 124 -5.30 -5.46 9.50
C LYS A 124 -4.07 -5.05 10.29
N PHE A 125 -3.80 -5.77 11.38
CA PHE A 125 -2.66 -5.50 12.25
C PHE A 125 -1.91 -6.78 12.58
N ALA A 126 -0.59 -6.67 12.66
CA ALA A 126 0.30 -7.77 13.02
C ALA A 126 1.18 -7.38 14.21
N LEU A 127 1.40 -8.32 15.12
CA LEU A 127 2.30 -8.17 16.26
C LEU A 127 3.46 -9.16 16.07
N ASN A 128 4.70 -8.66 16.08
CA ASN A 128 5.92 -9.44 15.85
C ASN A 128 5.89 -10.27 14.55
N GLY A 129 5.21 -9.76 13.52
CA GLY A 129 5.10 -10.40 12.21
C GLY A 129 3.89 -11.32 12.02
N GLU A 130 3.08 -11.54 13.06
CA GLU A 130 1.89 -12.41 12.98
C GLU A 130 0.59 -11.58 13.03
N GLU A 131 -0.32 -11.80 12.07
CA GLU A 131 -1.64 -11.15 12.04
C GLU A 131 -2.44 -11.57 13.28
N PHE A 132 -2.85 -10.60 14.10
CA PHE A 132 -3.48 -10.87 15.40
C PHE A 132 -4.75 -10.04 15.66
N MET A 133 -4.98 -8.97 14.88
CA MET A 133 -6.05 -8.01 15.11
C MET A 133 -6.51 -7.35 13.81
N ASN A 134 -7.79 -6.99 13.73
CA ASN A 134 -8.38 -6.21 12.64
C ASN A 134 -9.31 -5.11 13.19
N PHE A 135 -9.82 -4.24 12.31
CA PHE A 135 -10.86 -3.27 12.64
C PHE A 135 -12.18 -3.63 11.93
N ASP A 136 -13.22 -3.96 12.68
CA ASP A 136 -14.56 -4.21 12.16
C ASP A 136 -15.25 -2.88 11.87
N LEU A 137 -15.40 -2.55 10.58
CA LEU A 137 -16.02 -1.31 10.15
C LEU A 137 -17.54 -1.25 10.42
N LYS A 138 -18.22 -2.39 10.56
CA LYS A 138 -19.66 -2.41 10.87
C LYS A 138 -19.91 -2.03 12.32
N GLN A 139 -19.04 -2.50 13.21
CA GLN A 139 -19.16 -2.25 14.65
C GLN A 139 -18.37 -1.01 15.10
N GLY A 140 -17.37 -0.59 14.31
CA GLY A 140 -16.46 0.49 14.68
C GLY A 140 -15.54 0.09 15.83
N THR A 141 -15.04 -1.14 15.82
CA THR A 141 -14.25 -1.73 16.91
C THR A 141 -13.02 -2.46 16.40
N TRP A 142 -11.93 -2.41 17.17
CA TRP A 142 -10.78 -3.30 16.96
C TRP A 142 -11.05 -4.65 17.63
N GLY A 143 -10.64 -5.75 17.01
CA GLY A 143 -10.89 -7.09 17.53
C GLY A 143 -9.87 -8.11 17.06
N GLY A 144 -9.69 -9.14 17.87
CA GLY A 144 -8.82 -10.29 17.63
C GLY A 144 -8.90 -11.27 18.81
N ASP A 145 -8.54 -12.53 18.57
CA ASP A 145 -8.71 -13.60 19.57
C ASP A 145 -7.60 -13.59 20.65
N TRP A 146 -6.51 -12.86 20.39
CA TRP A 146 -5.34 -12.84 21.26
C TRP A 146 -5.54 -11.92 22.47
N PRO A 147 -5.00 -12.25 23.65
CA PRO A 147 -4.99 -11.36 24.81
C PRO A 147 -4.38 -9.98 24.50
N GLU A 148 -3.33 -9.94 23.68
CA GLU A 148 -2.68 -8.74 23.20
C GLU A 148 -3.61 -7.88 22.34
N ALA A 149 -4.42 -8.50 21.49
CA ALA A 149 -5.41 -7.81 20.66
C ALA A 149 -6.49 -7.18 21.54
N LEU A 150 -6.97 -7.89 22.56
CA LEU A 150 -7.94 -7.36 23.52
C LEU A 150 -7.36 -6.17 24.31
N ALA A 151 -6.11 -6.27 24.77
CA ALA A 151 -5.45 -5.19 25.51
C ALA A 151 -5.29 -3.91 24.66
N ILE A 152 -4.81 -4.06 23.42
CA ILE A 152 -4.66 -2.93 22.50
C ILE A 152 -6.03 -2.36 22.09
N SER A 153 -6.97 -3.22 21.73
CA SER A 153 -8.33 -2.83 21.36
C SER A 153 -9.00 -2.01 22.45
N GLN A 154 -8.97 -2.50 23.70
CA GLN A 154 -9.53 -1.78 24.84
C GLN A 154 -8.86 -0.41 25.02
N ARG A 155 -7.54 -0.34 24.91
CA ARG A 155 -6.78 0.92 25.04
C ARG A 155 -7.18 1.94 23.97
N TRP A 156 -7.30 1.51 22.72
CA TRP A 156 -7.66 2.36 21.59
C TRP A 156 -9.13 2.77 21.62
N GLN A 157 -10.04 1.87 22.00
CA GLN A 157 -11.47 2.17 22.11
C GLN A 157 -11.77 3.23 23.19
N GLN A 158 -10.93 3.31 24.23
CA GLN A 158 -11.03 4.32 25.29
C GLN A 158 -10.50 5.70 24.88
N GLN A 159 -9.74 5.81 23.79
CA GLN A 159 -9.28 7.12 23.31
C GLN A 159 -10.43 7.88 22.64
N ASP A 160 -10.58 9.15 23.00
CA ASP A 160 -11.65 10.00 22.46
C ASP A 160 -11.60 10.01 20.91
N LYS A 161 -12.72 9.60 20.31
CA LYS A 161 -12.96 9.58 18.85
C LYS A 161 -11.99 8.72 18.03
N ALA A 162 -11.17 7.86 18.63
CA ALA A 162 -10.22 7.04 17.86
C ALA A 162 -10.93 6.16 16.83
N ALA A 163 -11.97 5.43 17.24
CA ALA A 163 -12.77 4.59 16.33
C ALA A 163 -13.44 5.40 15.21
N ASN A 164 -14.00 6.58 15.55
CA ASN A 164 -14.64 7.46 14.56
C ASN A 164 -13.64 8.02 13.53
N LYS A 165 -12.42 8.33 13.96
CA LYS A 165 -11.34 8.75 13.07
C LYS A 165 -10.88 7.61 12.17
N GLU A 166 -10.79 6.39 12.69
CA GLU A 166 -10.45 5.21 11.90
C GLU A 166 -11.52 4.92 10.83
N LEU A 167 -12.80 5.00 11.19
CA LEU A 167 -13.92 4.92 10.24
C LEU A 167 -13.83 6.03 9.18
N THR A 168 -13.58 7.27 9.60
CA THR A 168 -13.47 8.42 8.68
C THR A 168 -12.29 8.26 7.71
N PHE A 169 -11.19 7.72 8.19
CA PHE A 169 -10.01 7.42 7.38
C PHE A 169 -10.34 6.36 6.31
N LEU A 170 -10.87 5.21 6.72
CA LEU A 170 -11.10 4.07 5.83
C LEU A 170 -12.25 4.28 4.84
N LEU A 171 -13.36 4.90 5.30
CA LEU A 171 -14.58 5.01 4.50
C LEU A 171 -14.65 6.27 3.63
N PHE A 172 -13.91 7.33 4.00
CA PHE A 172 -13.99 8.61 3.29
C PHE A 172 -12.63 9.11 2.82
N SER A 173 -11.66 9.23 3.73
CA SER A 173 -10.37 9.87 3.40
C SER A 173 -9.57 9.05 2.40
N CYS A 174 -9.41 7.74 2.64
CA CYS A 174 -8.72 6.84 1.74
C CYS A 174 -9.32 6.83 0.33
N PRO A 175 -10.62 6.54 0.13
CA PRO A 175 -11.16 6.48 -1.21
C PRO A 175 -11.26 7.85 -1.88
N HIS A 176 -11.30 8.95 -1.11
CA HIS A 176 -11.16 10.29 -1.68
C HIS A 176 -9.75 10.52 -2.25
N ARG A 177 -8.71 10.25 -1.45
CA ARG A 177 -7.30 10.38 -1.88
C ARG A 177 -6.97 9.51 -3.08
N LEU A 178 -7.44 8.26 -3.08
CA LEU A 178 -7.25 7.35 -4.19
C LEU A 178 -7.86 7.89 -5.49
N ARG A 179 -9.05 8.50 -5.42
CA ARG A 179 -9.67 9.17 -6.58
C ARG A 179 -8.89 10.41 -7.03
N GLU A 180 -8.41 11.23 -6.09
CA GLU A 180 -7.57 12.39 -6.43
C GLU A 180 -6.30 11.97 -7.19
N HIS A 181 -5.63 10.89 -6.76
CA HIS A 181 -4.46 10.35 -7.45
C HIS A 181 -4.79 9.73 -8.81
N LEU A 182 -5.95 9.08 -8.95
CA LEU A 182 -6.42 8.59 -10.25
C LEU A 182 -6.75 9.71 -11.25
N GLU A 183 -7.15 10.88 -10.75
CA GLU A 183 -7.42 12.06 -11.57
C GLU A 183 -6.15 12.83 -11.93
N ARG A 184 -5.28 13.08 -10.94
CA ARG A 184 -4.12 13.99 -11.07
C ARG A 184 -2.82 13.26 -11.42
N GLY A 185 -2.68 12.01 -10.97
CA GLY A 185 -1.48 11.18 -11.10
C GLY A 185 -1.61 10.04 -12.11
N ARG A 186 -2.67 10.04 -12.94
CA ARG A 186 -2.93 9.00 -13.96
C ARG A 186 -1.70 8.63 -14.79
N GLY A 187 -0.95 9.64 -15.25
CA GLY A 187 0.25 9.42 -16.06
C GLY A 187 1.35 8.62 -15.34
N ASN A 188 1.47 8.77 -14.02
CA ASN A 188 2.40 7.99 -13.21
C ASN A 188 1.92 6.53 -13.08
N LEU A 189 0.61 6.32 -12.93
CA LEU A 189 -0.01 5.00 -12.75
C LEU A 189 -0.02 4.16 -14.04
N GLU A 190 -0.22 4.81 -15.18
CA GLU A 190 -0.23 4.17 -16.51
C GLU A 190 1.18 3.96 -17.07
N TRP A 191 2.22 4.42 -16.35
CA TRP A 191 3.61 4.23 -16.76
C TRP A 191 3.94 2.74 -16.88
N LYS A 192 4.17 2.29 -18.11
CA LYS A 192 4.75 0.97 -18.42
C LYS A 192 6.20 1.20 -18.82
N ASP A 193 7.13 0.54 -18.14
CA ASP A 193 8.53 0.51 -18.54
C ASP A 193 8.65 -0.14 -19.93
N THR A 194 8.65 0.70 -20.96
CA THR A 194 8.82 0.31 -22.36
C THR A 194 10.19 -0.32 -22.64
N VAL A 195 11.12 -0.25 -21.68
CA VAL A 195 12.48 -0.82 -21.77
C VAL A 195 12.45 -2.34 -21.98
N SER A 196 11.47 -3.06 -21.40
CA SER A 196 11.40 -4.51 -21.56
C SER A 196 11.00 -4.94 -22.98
N HIS A 197 10.22 -4.11 -23.69
CA HIS A 197 9.81 -4.40 -25.06
C HIS A 197 10.95 -4.24 -26.06
N TYR A 198 11.80 -3.23 -25.90
CA TYR A 198 12.95 -3.02 -26.81
C TYR A 198 14.04 -4.08 -26.62
N VAL A 199 14.31 -4.53 -25.39
CA VAL A 199 15.30 -5.59 -25.15
C VAL A 199 14.81 -6.94 -25.66
N ALA A 200 13.52 -7.25 -25.49
CA ALA A 200 12.92 -8.47 -26.04
C ALA A 200 12.91 -8.46 -27.58
N GLN A 201 12.61 -7.31 -28.20
CA GLN A 201 12.59 -7.17 -29.65
C GLN A 201 14.00 -7.23 -30.26
N ALA A 202 14.98 -6.55 -29.66
CA ALA A 202 16.39 -6.63 -30.07
C ALA A 202 16.98 -8.04 -29.88
N GLY A 203 16.59 -8.74 -28.81
CA GLY A 203 16.97 -10.13 -28.58
C GLY A 203 16.39 -11.11 -29.62
N LEU A 204 15.15 -10.86 -30.08
CA LEU A 204 14.51 -11.67 -31.12
C LEU A 204 15.13 -11.42 -32.52
N GLU A 205 15.50 -10.18 -32.83
CA GLU A 205 16.15 -9.82 -34.09
C GLU A 205 17.57 -10.41 -34.20
N LEU A 206 18.30 -10.50 -33.09
CA LEU A 206 19.63 -11.14 -33.06
C LEU A 206 19.57 -12.67 -33.22
N LEU A 207 18.49 -13.32 -32.80
CA LEU A 207 18.31 -14.77 -32.97
C LEU A 207 17.81 -15.15 -34.38
N GLY A 208 17.13 -14.24 -35.09
CA GLY A 208 16.60 -14.46 -36.43
C GLY A 208 17.58 -14.25 -37.59
N SER A 209 18.79 -13.75 -37.34
CA SER A 209 19.77 -13.38 -38.39
C SER A 209 20.91 -14.39 -38.59
N SER A 210 20.83 -15.58 -37.97
CA SER A 210 21.86 -16.61 -38.07
C SER A 210 21.52 -17.70 -39.10
N ASP A 211 21.35 -17.32 -40.36
CA ASP A 211 21.44 -18.27 -41.47
C ASP A 211 22.92 -18.52 -41.81
N PRO A 212 23.40 -19.77 -41.80
CA PRO A 212 24.77 -20.07 -42.20
C PRO A 212 24.94 -19.85 -43.72
N PRO A 213 26.09 -19.33 -44.19
CA PRO A 213 26.30 -19.14 -45.61
C PRO A 213 26.30 -20.48 -46.34
N ALA A 214 25.52 -20.57 -47.42
CA ALA A 214 25.50 -21.73 -48.31
C ALA A 214 26.89 -21.95 -48.91
N LEU A 215 27.49 -23.11 -48.68
CA LEU A 215 28.68 -23.56 -49.41
C LEU A 215 28.29 -23.74 -50.88
N VAL A 216 28.91 -22.93 -51.75
CA VAL A 216 28.88 -23.10 -53.20
C VAL A 216 29.91 -24.18 -53.55
N SER A 217 29.44 -25.27 -54.19
CA SER A 217 30.28 -26.30 -54.82
C SER A 217 30.72 -25.89 -56.22
#